data_AF-A0A9E1EE41-F1
#
_entry.id   AF-A0A9E1EE41-F1
#
_cell.length_a   1.000
_cell.length_b   1.000
_cell.length_c   1.000
_cell.angle_alpha   90.00
_cell.angle_beta   90.00
_cell.angle_gamma   90.00
#
_symmetry.space_group_name_H-M   'P 1'
#
loop_
_entity.id
_entity.type
_entity.pdbx_description
1 polymer ?
#
loop_
_entity_poly.entity_id
_entity_poly.type
_entity_poly.pdbx_seq_one_letter_code
_entity_poly.pdbx_strand_id
1 'polypeptide(L)'
;MADGTYVVYVCFNYICKDIETPVPALSQCYVITDSEGNLKIDGGAVENTEISAYTDELKSDEDVKELTAKVQKANDDAQANDPALAAFLAGLGEETNTSTQAGEGATLTVTEDCNVRAAADGEAEIIGGYSAGTEVTKTGEEGEWIQIDYEGETGYIHNSLLE
;
A
#
# COMPACT_ATOMS: atom_id res chain seq x y z
N MET A 1 -28.77 -8.41 -16.22
CA MET A 1 -28.37 -7.04 -16.58
C MET A 1 -29.52 -6.34 -17.29
N ALA A 2 -29.77 -5.07 -16.97
CA ALA A 2 -30.82 -4.28 -17.61
C ALA A 2 -30.34 -3.72 -18.95
N ASP A 3 -31.27 -3.49 -19.89
CA ASP A 3 -30.95 -2.80 -21.14
C ASP A 3 -30.38 -1.40 -20.88
N GLY A 4 -29.35 -1.02 -21.65
CA GLY A 4 -28.66 0.27 -21.48
C GLY A 4 -27.61 0.30 -20.36
N THR A 5 -27.14 -0.87 -19.92
CA THR A 5 -26.04 -1.00 -18.95
C THR A 5 -24.83 -1.71 -19.57
N TYR A 6 -23.63 -1.32 -19.14
CA TYR A 6 -22.37 -1.76 -19.73
C TYR A 6 -21.30 -1.96 -18.66
N VAL A 7 -20.45 -2.97 -18.85
CA VAL A 7 -19.16 -3.06 -18.16
C VAL A 7 -18.10 -2.54 -19.13
N VAL A 8 -17.38 -1.50 -18.72
CA VAL A 8 -16.38 -0.83 -19.55
C VAL A 8 -15.00 -1.04 -18.95
N TYR A 9 -14.09 -1.56 -19.75
CA TYR A 9 -12.67 -1.69 -19.42
C TYR A 9 -11.90 -0.50 -19.99
N VAL A 10 -11.34 0.33 -19.12
CA VAL A 10 -10.58 1.54 -19.46
C VAL A 10 -9.10 1.26 -19.33
N CYS A 11 -8.41 1.20 -20.46
CA CYS A 11 -6.94 1.16 -20.49
C CYS A 11 -6.39 2.58 -20.45
N PHE A 12 -5.44 2.84 -19.56
CA PHE A 12 -4.78 4.14 -19.45
C PHE A 12 -3.34 3.97 -18.96
N ASN A 13 -2.57 5.04 -19.08
CA ASN A 13 -1.28 5.14 -18.43
C ASN A 13 -1.36 6.24 -17.39
N TYR A 14 -0.75 6.02 -16.23
CA TYR A 14 -0.53 7.07 -15.24
C TYR A 14 0.96 7.24 -14.98
N ILE A 15 1.34 8.37 -14.40
CA ILE A 15 2.72 8.68 -14.04
C ILE A 15 2.76 8.83 -12.52
N CYS A 16 3.62 8.07 -11.85
CA CYS A 16 3.88 8.24 -10.43
C CYS A 16 4.71 9.52 -10.24
N LYS A 17 4.44 10.26 -9.16
CA LYS A 17 5.23 11.46 -8.86
C LYS A 17 6.71 11.06 -8.74
N ASP A 18 7.59 11.86 -9.36
CA ASP A 18 9.05 11.67 -9.36
C ASP A 18 9.55 10.42 -10.12
N ILE A 19 8.68 9.74 -10.89
CA ILE A 19 9.03 8.59 -11.75
C ILE A 19 8.52 8.88 -13.16
N GLU A 20 9.41 9.01 -14.15
CA GLU A 20 9.03 9.39 -15.51
C GLU A 20 8.38 8.24 -16.32
N THR A 21 8.67 6.99 -15.93
CA THR A 21 8.15 5.80 -16.63
C THR A 21 6.64 5.71 -16.45
N PRO A 22 5.85 5.74 -17.55
CA PRO A 22 4.40 5.60 -17.45
C PRO A 22 4.04 4.17 -17.04
N VAL A 23 3.02 4.05 -16.21
CA VAL A 23 2.50 2.79 -15.69
C VAL A 23 1.23 2.41 -16.45
N PRO A 24 1.25 1.37 -17.30
CA PRO A 24 0.04 0.84 -17.93
C PRO A 24 -0.91 0.25 -16.88
N ALA A 25 -2.19 0.59 -17.01
CA ALA A 25 -3.22 0.20 -16.08
C ALA A 25 -4.57 -0.06 -16.76
N LEU A 26 -5.38 -0.84 -16.08
CA LEU A 26 -6.74 -1.21 -16.49
C LEU A 26 -7.69 -0.90 -15.33
N SER A 27 -8.73 -0.13 -15.60
CA SER A 27 -9.85 0.06 -14.68
C SER A 27 -11.12 -0.54 -15.26
N GLN A 28 -11.96 -1.11 -14.42
CA GLN A 28 -13.29 -1.57 -14.79
C GLN A 28 -14.32 -0.61 -14.20
N CYS A 29 -15.27 -0.16 -15.01
CA CYS A 29 -16.35 0.72 -14.60
C CYS A 29 -17.69 0.13 -15.02
N TYR A 30 -18.69 0.25 -14.16
CA TYR A 30 -20.07 0.00 -14.54
C TYR A 30 -20.71 1.28 -15.05
N VAL A 31 -21.30 1.23 -16.23
CA VAL A 31 -21.90 2.39 -16.91
C VAL A 31 -23.38 2.14 -17.12
N ILE A 32 -24.19 3.11 -16.69
CA ILE A 32 -25.64 3.11 -16.87
C ILE A 32 -26.05 4.24 -17.80
N THR A 33 -27.13 4.02 -18.55
CA THR A 33 -27.81 5.07 -19.30
C THR A 33 -28.90 5.67 -18.41
N ASP A 34 -28.84 6.98 -18.17
CA ASP A 34 -29.86 7.66 -17.37
C ASP A 34 -31.16 7.89 -18.16
N SER A 35 -32.19 8.44 -17.50
CA SER A 35 -33.49 8.73 -18.13
C SER A 35 -33.43 9.72 -19.29
N GLU A 36 -32.34 10.46 -19.42
CA GLU A 36 -32.10 11.44 -20.48
C GLU A 36 -31.25 10.87 -21.62
N GLY A 37 -30.81 9.60 -21.51
CA GLY A 37 -29.98 8.93 -22.50
C GLY A 37 -28.47 9.17 -22.32
N ASN A 38 -28.04 9.82 -21.24
CA ASN A 38 -26.63 10.10 -20.99
C ASN A 38 -25.97 8.91 -20.27
N LEU A 39 -24.74 8.58 -20.68
CA LEU A 39 -23.93 7.55 -20.02
C LEU A 39 -23.30 8.11 -18.74
N LYS A 40 -23.46 7.38 -17.64
CA LYS A 40 -22.90 7.72 -16.31
C LYS A 40 -22.19 6.51 -15.72
N ILE A 41 -21.05 6.75 -15.06
CA ILE A 41 -20.39 5.74 -14.25
C ILE A 41 -21.18 5.61 -12.95
N ASP A 42 -21.63 4.41 -12.64
CA ASP A 42 -22.28 4.09 -11.37
C ASP A 42 -21.23 3.61 -10.37
N GLY A 43 -20.81 4.52 -9.49
CA GLY A 43 -19.82 4.23 -8.45
C GLY A 43 -20.32 3.31 -7.33
N GLY A 44 -21.63 3.14 -7.19
CA GLY A 44 -22.23 2.23 -6.19
C GLY A 44 -22.36 0.79 -6.69
N ALA A 45 -22.09 0.54 -7.97
CA ALA A 45 -22.25 -0.77 -8.59
C ALA A 45 -21.37 -1.86 -7.96
N VAL A 46 -20.24 -1.48 -7.35
CA VAL A 46 -19.32 -2.41 -6.67
C VAL A 46 -19.92 -3.02 -5.40
N GLU A 47 -20.92 -2.38 -4.79
CA GLU A 47 -21.62 -2.90 -3.61
C GLU A 47 -22.82 -3.79 -3.99
N ASN A 48 -23.17 -3.84 -5.28
CA ASN A 48 -24.27 -4.66 -5.78
C ASN A 48 -23.78 -6.06 -6.15
N THR A 49 -24.25 -7.07 -5.40
CA THR A 49 -23.83 -8.47 -5.54
C THR A 49 -24.17 -9.10 -6.90
N GLU A 50 -25.23 -8.65 -7.57
CA GLU A 50 -25.59 -9.18 -8.90
C GLU A 50 -24.66 -8.62 -9.97
N ILE A 51 -24.31 -7.34 -9.87
CA ILE A 51 -23.38 -6.69 -10.79
C ILE A 51 -21.97 -7.26 -10.57
N SER A 52 -21.54 -7.42 -9.31
CA SER A 52 -20.23 -7.99 -9.01
C SER A 52 -20.07 -9.41 -9.57
N ALA A 53 -21.07 -10.28 -9.37
CA ALA A 53 -21.06 -11.63 -9.92
C ALA A 53 -20.95 -11.62 -11.45
N TYR A 54 -21.72 -10.76 -12.13
CA TYR A 54 -21.62 -10.61 -13.58
C TYR A 54 -20.23 -10.11 -14.03
N THR A 55 -19.66 -9.11 -13.35
CA THR A 55 -18.30 -8.63 -13.68
C THR A 55 -17.22 -9.69 -13.45
N ASP A 56 -17.41 -10.58 -12.47
CA ASP A 56 -16.52 -11.71 -12.23
C ASP A 56 -16.63 -12.78 -13.32
N GLU A 57 -17.84 -13.05 -13.80
CA GLU A 57 -18.05 -13.93 -14.96
C GLU A 57 -17.33 -13.39 -16.20
N LEU A 58 -17.42 -12.08 -16.48
CA LEU A 58 -16.73 -11.46 -17.62
C LEU A 58 -15.20 -11.63 -17.58
N LYS A 59 -14.59 -11.79 -16.40
CA LYS A 59 -13.14 -12.08 -16.31
C LYS A 59 -12.77 -13.43 -16.94
N SER A 60 -13.76 -14.31 -17.13
CA SER A 60 -13.58 -15.60 -17.79
C SER A 60 -13.71 -15.54 -19.30
N ASP A 61 -14.18 -14.42 -19.87
CA ASP A 61 -14.26 -14.21 -21.31
C ASP A 61 -12.85 -14.06 -21.92
N GLU A 62 -12.64 -14.65 -23.10
CA GLU A 62 -11.31 -14.74 -23.70
C GLU A 62 -10.75 -13.36 -24.09
N ASP A 63 -11.60 -12.45 -24.58
CA ASP A 63 -11.20 -11.09 -24.92
C ASP A 63 -10.81 -10.26 -23.69
N VAL A 64 -11.52 -10.45 -22.57
CA VAL A 64 -11.19 -9.82 -21.29
C VAL A 64 -9.89 -10.37 -20.71
N LYS A 65 -9.66 -11.68 -20.80
CA LYS A 65 -8.37 -12.29 -20.41
C LYS A 65 -7.22 -11.75 -21.27
N GLU A 66 -7.40 -11.72 -22.59
CA GLU A 66 -6.39 -11.18 -23.51
C GLU A 66 -6.06 -9.72 -23.21
N LEU A 67 -7.09 -8.89 -22.95
CA LEU A 67 -6.92 -7.49 -22.59
C LEU A 67 -6.16 -7.33 -21.27
N THR A 68 -6.57 -8.08 -20.24
CA THR A 68 -5.96 -8.03 -18.90
C THR A 68 -4.52 -8.50 -18.95
N ALA A 69 -4.24 -9.61 -19.63
CA ALA A 69 -2.89 -10.13 -19.80
C ALA A 69 -1.99 -9.17 -20.58
N LYS A 70 -2.51 -8.50 -21.61
CA LYS A 70 -1.78 -7.50 -22.38
C LYS A 70 -1.38 -6.30 -21.53
N VAL A 71 -2.29 -5.76 -20.72
CA VAL A 71 -2.00 -4.63 -19.83
C VAL A 71 -1.04 -5.05 -18.72
N GLN A 72 -1.26 -6.22 -18.11
CA GLN A 72 -0.36 -6.75 -17.08
C GLN A 72 1.07 -6.92 -17.63
N LYS A 73 1.21 -7.53 -18.80
CA LYS A 73 2.52 -7.68 -19.43
C LYS A 73 3.20 -6.34 -19.68
N ALA A 74 2.46 -5.33 -20.16
CA ALA A 74 3.02 -4.00 -20.38
C ALA A 74 3.47 -3.34 -19.06
N ASN A 75 2.76 -3.58 -17.96
CA ASN A 75 3.13 -3.13 -16.63
C ASN A 75 4.39 -3.86 -16.12
N ASP A 76 4.44 -5.19 -16.23
CA ASP A 76 5.61 -5.99 -15.85
C ASP A 76 6.85 -5.56 -16.63
N ASP A 77 6.71 -5.34 -17.94
CA ASP A 77 7.79 -4.86 -18.79
C ASP A 77 8.23 -3.44 -18.37
N ALA A 78 7.32 -2.55 -17.96
CA ALA A 78 7.68 -1.23 -17.44
C ALA A 78 8.47 -1.31 -16.13
N GLN A 79 8.04 -2.14 -15.19
CA GLN A 79 8.74 -2.36 -13.91
C GLN A 79 10.11 -3.03 -14.10
N ALA A 80 10.22 -3.98 -15.02
CA ALA A 80 11.49 -4.65 -15.32
C ALA A 80 12.52 -3.68 -15.92
N ASN A 81 12.07 -2.66 -16.65
CA ASN A 81 12.92 -1.64 -17.27
C ASN A 81 13.21 -0.43 -16.34
N ASP A 82 12.47 -0.28 -15.25
CA ASP A 82 12.63 0.81 -14.29
C ASP A 82 12.59 0.29 -12.84
N PRO A 83 13.75 0.03 -12.23
CA PRO A 83 13.83 -0.44 -10.85
C PRO A 83 13.25 0.54 -9.82
N ALA A 84 13.27 1.85 -10.09
CA ALA A 84 12.68 2.84 -9.18
C ALA A 84 11.15 2.75 -9.20
N LEU A 85 10.57 2.53 -10.40
CA LEU A 85 9.15 2.21 -10.53
C LEU A 85 8.79 0.92 -9.81
N ALA A 86 9.57 -0.16 -10.00
CA ALA A 86 9.33 -1.43 -9.34
C ALA A 86 9.37 -1.30 -7.80
N ALA A 87 10.37 -0.58 -7.27
CA ALA A 87 10.49 -0.34 -5.83
C ALA A 87 9.31 0.50 -5.29
N PHE A 88 8.91 1.55 -6.02
CA PHE A 88 7.77 2.39 -5.64
C PHE A 88 6.47 1.60 -5.59
N LEU A 89 6.18 0.81 -6.64
CA LEU A 89 4.96 0.00 -6.70
C LEU A 89 4.96 -1.12 -5.65
N ALA A 90 6.11 -1.73 -5.34
CA ALA A 90 6.22 -2.72 -4.28
C ALA A 90 5.94 -2.12 -2.88
N GLY A 91 6.30 -0.85 -2.66
CA GLY A 91 6.00 -0.14 -1.42
C GLY A 91 4.56 0.38 -1.30
N LEU A 92 3.76 0.35 -2.38
CA LEU A 92 2.36 0.75 -2.31
C LEU A 92 1.55 -0.30 -1.54
N GLY A 93 1.07 0.08 -0.35
CA GLY A 93 0.25 -0.78 0.50
C GLY A 93 1.03 -1.50 1.61
N GLU A 94 2.35 -1.34 1.66
CA GLU A 94 3.09 -1.52 2.91
C GLU A 94 2.87 -0.27 3.77
N GLU A 95 2.30 -0.42 4.96
CA GLU A 95 2.43 0.59 6.00
C GLU A 95 3.92 0.64 6.38
N THR A 96 4.67 1.55 5.78
CA THR A 96 6.12 1.65 5.98
C THR A 96 6.41 2.11 7.40
N ASN A 97 6.54 1.18 8.34
CA ASN A 97 7.31 1.41 9.56
C ASN A 97 8.80 1.24 9.22
N THR A 98 9.42 2.31 8.73
CA THR A 98 10.84 2.36 8.29
C THR A 98 11.80 1.77 9.34
N SER A 99 11.44 1.86 10.61
CA SER A 99 12.19 1.35 11.76
C SER A 99 12.26 -0.17 11.89
N THR A 100 11.30 -0.94 11.37
CA THR A 100 11.38 -2.43 11.37
C THR A 100 12.28 -2.95 10.26
N GLN A 101 12.35 -2.29 9.10
CA GLN A 101 13.26 -2.67 8.00
C GLN A 101 14.73 -2.33 8.27
N ALA A 102 15.00 -1.41 9.20
CA ALA A 102 16.35 -1.06 9.60
C ALA A 102 17.07 -2.25 10.26
N GLY A 103 18.28 -2.57 9.81
CA GLY A 103 19.09 -3.65 10.41
C GLY A 103 19.56 -3.31 11.83
N GLU A 104 20.00 -4.32 12.58
CA GLU A 104 20.69 -4.11 13.86
C GLU A 104 21.90 -3.18 13.68
N GLY A 105 22.06 -2.23 14.60
CA GLY A 105 23.07 -1.17 14.54
C GLY A 105 22.65 0.05 13.73
N ALA A 106 21.46 0.07 13.12
CA ALA A 106 20.91 1.26 12.49
C ALA A 106 20.59 2.34 13.53
N THR A 107 20.83 3.60 13.15
CA THR A 107 20.38 4.76 13.91
C THR A 107 19.00 5.15 13.43
N LEU A 108 18.06 5.23 14.36
CA LEU A 108 16.67 5.63 14.15
C LEU A 108 16.40 6.94 14.88
N THR A 109 15.53 7.77 14.36
CA THR A 109 15.15 9.05 14.95
C THR A 109 13.76 8.96 15.55
N VAL A 110 13.62 9.39 16.80
CA VAL A 110 12.34 9.51 17.48
C VAL A 110 11.52 10.63 16.82
N THR A 111 10.33 10.31 16.31
CA THR A 111 9.50 11.27 15.55
C THR A 111 8.65 12.17 16.45
N GLU A 112 8.25 11.66 17.61
CA GLU A 112 7.47 12.36 18.64
C GLU A 112 7.89 11.89 20.05
N ASP A 113 7.56 12.67 21.09
CA ASP A 113 7.90 12.30 22.47
C ASP A 113 7.37 10.90 22.81
N CYS A 114 8.27 9.96 23.15
CA CYS A 114 7.95 8.55 23.28
C CYS A 114 8.38 7.97 24.64
N ASN A 115 7.71 6.90 25.04
CA ASN A 115 8.06 6.12 26.23
C ASN A 115 8.97 4.95 25.85
N VAL A 116 9.99 4.72 26.67
CA VAL A 116 10.79 3.50 26.66
C VAL A 116 10.22 2.52 27.68
N ARG A 117 9.93 1.29 27.25
CA ARG A 117 9.33 0.25 28.08
C ARG A 117 10.30 -0.89 28.37
N ALA A 118 10.06 -1.60 29.47
CA ALA A 118 10.87 -2.76 29.89
C ALA A 118 10.65 -4.03 29.04
N ALA A 119 9.55 -4.10 28.29
CA ALA A 119 9.20 -5.23 27.43
C ALA A 119 8.45 -4.75 26.18
N ALA A 120 8.36 -5.63 25.17
CA ALA A 120 7.64 -5.42 23.90
C ALA A 120 6.11 -5.48 24.08
N ASP A 121 5.57 -4.66 24.99
CA ASP A 121 4.15 -4.62 25.33
C ASP A 121 3.73 -3.19 25.69
N GLY A 122 2.57 -2.75 25.19
CA GLY A 122 2.00 -1.42 25.43
C GLY A 122 1.59 -1.17 26.89
N GLU A 123 1.44 -2.22 27.69
CA GLU A 123 1.10 -2.16 29.11
C GLU A 123 2.32 -2.44 30.02
N ALA A 124 3.51 -2.68 29.44
CA ALA A 124 4.73 -2.89 30.20
C ALA A 124 5.17 -1.63 30.95
N GLU A 125 5.95 -1.83 32.02
CA GLU A 125 6.54 -0.76 32.82
C GLU A 125 7.31 0.23 31.95
N ILE A 126 7.04 1.52 32.15
CA ILE A 126 7.75 2.61 31.50
C ILE A 126 9.02 2.87 32.31
N ILE A 127 10.18 2.59 31.70
CA ILE A 127 11.50 2.77 32.32
C ILE A 127 12.15 4.10 31.95
N GLY A 128 11.59 4.80 30.95
CA GLY A 128 12.10 6.08 30.49
C GLY A 128 11.31 6.67 29.34
N GLY A 129 11.92 7.64 28.66
CA GLY A 129 11.34 8.26 27.48
C GLY A 129 12.34 9.14 26.74
N TYR A 130 12.08 9.37 25.46
CA TYR A 130 12.86 10.26 24.62
C TYR A 130 11.99 11.36 24.03
N SER A 131 12.61 12.52 23.81
CA SER A 131 11.95 13.60 23.09
C SER A 131 12.10 13.43 21.59
N ALA A 132 11.16 14.01 20.84
CA ALA A 132 11.24 14.11 19.38
C ALA A 132 12.62 14.63 18.91
N GLY A 133 13.16 14.00 17.87
CA GLY A 133 14.48 14.27 17.31
C GLY A 133 15.65 13.57 18.00
N THR A 134 15.39 12.74 19.04
CA THR A 134 16.45 11.94 19.65
C THR A 134 16.83 10.77 18.74
N GLU A 135 18.13 10.60 18.51
CA GLU A 135 18.65 9.43 17.79
C GLU A 135 18.86 8.26 18.75
N VAL A 136 18.38 7.08 18.38
CA VAL A 136 18.54 5.82 19.11
C VAL A 136 19.15 4.76 18.20
N THR A 137 19.88 3.82 18.76
CA THR A 137 20.45 2.71 17.99
C THR A 137 19.62 1.45 18.17
N LYS A 138 19.12 0.88 17.08
CA LYS A 138 18.41 -0.40 17.07
C LYS A 138 19.37 -1.53 17.44
N THR A 139 19.05 -2.26 18.50
CA THR A 139 19.80 -3.45 18.92
C THR A 139 19.08 -4.75 18.57
N GLY A 140 17.80 -4.68 18.20
CA GLY A 140 16.97 -5.81 17.80
C GLY A 140 15.52 -5.38 17.59
N GLU A 141 14.62 -6.35 17.45
CA GLU A 141 13.19 -6.10 17.33
C GLU A 141 12.36 -7.29 17.84
N GLU A 142 11.17 -7.00 18.34
CA GLU A 142 10.18 -8.00 18.72
C GLU A 142 8.79 -7.53 18.28
N GLY A 143 8.30 -8.08 17.17
CA GLY A 143 7.03 -7.68 16.57
C GLY A 143 7.04 -6.21 16.16
N GLU A 144 6.20 -5.40 16.81
CA GLU A 144 6.08 -3.97 16.55
C GLU A 144 7.00 -3.10 17.42
N TRP A 145 7.88 -3.73 18.20
CA TRP A 145 8.76 -3.04 19.14
C TRP A 145 10.21 -3.10 18.71
N ILE A 146 10.87 -1.95 18.72
CA ILE A 146 12.29 -1.82 18.47
C ILE A 146 13.05 -1.90 19.80
N GLN A 147 14.01 -2.81 19.86
CA GLN A 147 14.91 -2.94 21.00
C GLN A 147 16.04 -1.90 20.88
N ILE A 148 16.37 -1.29 22.02
CA ILE A 148 17.46 -0.33 22.17
C ILE A 148 18.28 -0.65 23.43
N ASP A 149 19.50 -0.15 23.50
CA ASP A 149 20.23 -0.04 24.76
C ASP A 149 19.78 1.24 25.48
N TYR A 150 19.15 1.09 26.64
CA TYR A 150 18.70 2.18 27.48
C TYR A 150 19.40 2.07 28.84
N GLU A 151 20.38 2.94 29.06
CA GLU A 151 21.17 2.99 30.31
C GLU A 151 21.83 1.64 30.71
N GLY A 152 22.16 0.80 29.72
CA GLY A 152 22.74 -0.53 29.92
C GLY A 152 21.72 -1.66 30.15
N GLU A 153 20.42 -1.37 30.05
CA GLU A 153 19.33 -2.35 30.02
C GLU A 153 18.65 -2.37 28.64
N THR A 154 17.94 -3.45 28.32
CA THR A 154 17.17 -3.52 27.07
C THR A 154 15.86 -2.74 27.21
N GLY A 155 15.72 -1.68 26.43
CA GLY A 155 14.49 -0.89 26.32
C GLY A 155 13.73 -1.17 25.02
N TYR A 156 12.44 -0.89 25.02
CA TYR A 156 11.55 -1.09 23.87
C TYR A 156 10.79 0.20 23.53
N ILE A 157 10.81 0.56 22.25
CA ILE A 157 10.03 1.69 21.70
C ILE A 157 9.16 1.16 20.56
N HIS A 158 7.91 1.60 20.48
CA HIS A 158 7.01 1.20 19.40
C HIS A 158 7.52 1.72 18.05
N ASN A 159 7.54 0.87 17.02
CA ASN A 159 8.15 1.17 15.72
C ASN A 159 7.56 2.43 15.04
N SER A 160 6.27 2.72 15.27
CA SER A 160 5.57 3.87 14.68
C SER A 160 6.09 5.22 15.18
N LEU A 161 6.91 5.23 16.23
CA LEU A 161 7.50 6.43 16.83
C LEU A 161 8.96 6.63 16.39
N LEU A 162 9.43 5.84 15.42
CA LEU A 162 10.81 5.79 14.96
C LEU A 162 10.89 5.77 13.43
N GLU A 163 11.84 6.54 12.87
CA GLU A 163 12.18 6.59 11.44
C GLU A 163 13.67 6.38 11.17
#